data_AF-A0A7Z0A971-F1
#
_entry.id   AF-A0A7Z0A971-F1
#
_cell.length_a   1.000
_cell.length_b   1.000
_cell.length_c   1.000
_cell.angle_alpha   90.00
_cell.angle_beta   90.00
_cell.angle_gamma   90.00
#
_symmetry.space_group_name_H-M   'P 1'
#
loop_
_entity.id
_entity.type
_entity.pdbx_description
1 polymer ?
#
loop_
_entity_poly.entity_id
_entity_poly.type
_entity_poly.pdbx_seq_one_letter_code
_entity_poly.pdbx_strand_id
1 'polypeptide(L)'
;MRSTGSRYRVFTDRQWERIEPLLPSNSGLPGHPFGDNRRVVEGIAYRFRTGIPWRDLPREQFGPWQTVWKRHRRYAGDGTWDRVLTQILAEADTAGKIDWAVSIDATIARAHQHATNTPPVLSRTHGAGSNHKNLPWHEVEPPGHGIGRSRGGLTTKIHQAVGGNGRPLGMIVTGGQRNDGAMLTGMLAQIHVPGSAVAGHALVRMLCSPTAPIRPA
;
A
#
# COMPACT_ATOMS: atom_id res chain seq x y z
N MET A 1 30.42 -4.44 2.30
CA MET A 1 30.09 -4.57 3.73
C MET A 1 28.59 -4.43 3.92
N ARG A 2 27.87 -5.50 4.30
CA ARG A 2 26.48 -5.37 4.77
C ARG A 2 26.55 -4.82 6.19
N SER A 3 26.04 -3.61 6.41
CA SER A 3 25.85 -3.09 7.76
C SER A 3 24.93 -4.06 8.51
N THR A 4 25.41 -4.62 9.61
CA THR A 4 24.63 -5.51 10.49
C THR A 4 23.58 -4.67 11.22
N GLY A 5 22.50 -4.33 10.52
CA GLY A 5 21.39 -3.57 11.08
C GLY A 5 20.62 -4.42 12.09
N SER A 6 20.25 -3.81 13.22
CA SER A 6 19.26 -4.39 14.15
C SER A 6 18.00 -4.78 13.38
N ARG A 7 17.43 -5.96 13.65
CA ARG A 7 16.17 -6.42 13.02
C ARG A 7 15.00 -5.43 13.22
N TYR A 8 15.10 -4.53 14.19
CA TYR A 8 14.08 -3.53 14.50
C TYR A 8 14.28 -2.20 13.78
N ARG A 9 15.38 -2.04 13.03
CA ARG A 9 15.72 -0.83 12.27
C ARG A 9 15.67 -1.15 10.78
N VAL A 10 14.54 -0.83 10.17
CA VAL A 10 14.26 -0.98 8.74
C VAL A 10 14.85 0.18 7.94
N PHE A 11 14.84 1.40 8.49
CA PHE A 11 15.34 2.59 7.80
C PHE A 11 16.71 3.04 8.31
N THR A 12 17.63 3.21 7.36
CA THR A 12 18.88 3.97 7.60
C THR A 12 18.58 5.42 7.95
N ASP A 13 19.52 6.13 8.58
CA ASP A 13 19.35 7.55 8.92
C ASP A 13 19.09 8.40 7.70
N ARG A 14 19.86 8.19 6.63
CA ARG A 14 19.67 8.89 5.35
C ARG A 14 18.30 8.66 4.72
N GLN A 15 17.71 7.47 4.88
CA GLN A 15 16.34 7.21 4.41
C GLN A 15 15.33 7.90 5.32
N TRP A 16 15.57 7.88 6.63
CA TRP A 16 14.71 8.52 7.61
C TRP A 16 14.64 10.04 7.41
N GLU A 17 15.78 10.70 7.18
CA GLU A 17 15.88 12.13 6.88
C GLU A 17 14.99 12.58 5.70
N ARG A 18 14.70 11.67 4.76
CA ARG A 18 13.80 11.94 3.62
C ARG A 18 12.33 11.73 3.97
N ILE A 19 12.04 10.77 4.84
CA ILE A 19 10.67 10.39 5.19
C ILE A 19 10.11 11.33 6.25
N GLU A 20 10.88 11.65 7.28
CA GLU A 20 10.45 12.40 8.47
C GLU A 20 9.74 13.72 8.14
N PRO A 21 10.26 14.58 7.24
CA PRO A 21 9.62 15.87 6.92
C PRO A 21 8.22 15.74 6.29
N LEU A 22 7.90 14.58 5.72
CA LEU A 22 6.62 14.31 5.04
C LEU A 22 5.56 13.79 6.01
N LEU A 23 5.95 13.44 7.24
CA LEU A 23 5.04 12.92 8.24
C LEU A 23 4.29 14.07 8.94
N PRO A 24 2.99 13.89 9.23
CA PRO A 24 2.24 14.86 9.99
C PRO A 24 2.92 15.19 11.32
N SER A 25 3.02 16.49 11.62
CA SER A 25 3.49 17.03 12.89
C SER A 25 2.35 17.70 13.63
N ASN A 26 2.32 17.57 14.95
CA ASN A 26 1.41 18.32 15.82
C ASN A 26 2.01 19.67 16.25
N SER A 27 3.11 20.11 15.65
CA SER A 27 3.73 21.39 15.97
C SER A 27 2.72 22.53 15.78
N GLY A 28 2.44 23.28 16.85
CA GLY A 28 1.48 24.40 16.83
C GLY A 28 0.01 24.03 17.00
N LEU A 29 -0.35 22.75 17.20
CA LEU A 29 -1.72 22.33 17.48
C LEU A 29 -1.95 22.06 18.97
N PRO A 30 -3.12 22.43 19.54
CA PRO A 30 -3.45 22.12 20.92
C PRO A 30 -3.63 20.60 21.11
N GLY A 31 -2.92 20.03 22.10
CA GLY A 31 -3.03 18.61 22.46
C GLY A 31 -1.69 17.99 22.84
N HIS A 32 -1.70 16.68 23.14
CA HIS A 32 -0.46 15.95 23.42
C HIS A 32 0.40 15.89 22.14
N PRO A 33 1.67 16.32 22.20
CA PRO A 33 2.59 16.18 21.08
C PRO A 33 2.66 14.72 20.63
N PHE A 34 2.89 14.54 19.34
CA PHE A 34 3.21 13.24 18.81
C PHE A 34 4.49 12.70 19.46
N GLY A 35 4.44 11.45 19.93
CA GLY A 35 5.66 10.73 20.29
C GLY A 35 6.52 10.46 19.05
N ASP A 36 7.75 9.99 19.28
CA ASP A 36 8.76 9.70 18.26
C ASP A 36 8.17 9.05 16.99
N ASN A 37 8.18 9.81 15.90
CA ASN A 37 7.67 9.39 14.59
C ASN A 37 8.45 8.19 14.05
N ARG A 38 9.77 8.18 14.24
CA ARG A 38 10.65 7.11 13.75
C ARG A 38 10.29 5.79 14.39
N ARG A 39 10.17 5.78 15.72
CA ARG A 39 9.79 4.59 16.47
C ARG A 39 8.48 3.99 15.94
N VAL A 40 7.48 4.81 15.66
CA VAL A 40 6.20 4.32 15.13
C VAL A 40 6.33 3.81 13.70
N VAL A 41 6.97 4.56 12.80
CA VAL A 41 7.12 4.15 11.39
C VAL A 41 7.98 2.90 11.25
N GLU A 42 9.03 2.76 12.04
CA GLU A 42 9.82 1.53 12.15
C GLU A 42 8.95 0.34 12.62
N GLY A 43 8.06 0.56 13.59
CA GLY A 43 7.10 -0.46 14.04
C GLY A 43 6.11 -0.88 12.95
N ILE A 44 5.63 0.07 12.16
CA ILE A 44 4.75 -0.19 11.00
C ILE A 44 5.52 -1.03 9.97
N ALA A 45 6.73 -0.60 9.60
CA ALA A 45 7.56 -1.30 8.64
C ALA A 45 7.94 -2.71 9.11
N TYR A 46 8.28 -2.87 10.39
CA TYR A 46 8.57 -4.16 11.01
C TYR A 46 7.37 -5.12 10.93
N ARG A 47 6.16 -4.64 11.24
CA ARG A 47 4.94 -5.45 11.12
C ARG A 47 4.74 -5.97 9.70
N PHE A 48 4.89 -5.13 8.68
CA PHE A 48 4.70 -5.56 7.29
C PHE A 48 5.83 -6.47 6.78
N ARG A 49 7.08 -6.24 7.23
CA ARG A 49 8.23 -7.08 6.88
C ARG A 49 8.13 -8.49 7.48
N THR A 50 7.56 -8.62 8.68
CA THR A 50 7.51 -9.90 9.42
C THR A 50 6.16 -10.60 9.35
N GLY A 51 5.09 -9.89 9.00
CA GLY A 51 3.74 -10.44 8.92
C GLY A 51 3.08 -10.72 10.27
N ILE A 52 3.67 -10.29 11.38
CA ILE A 52 3.13 -10.57 12.72
C ILE A 52 1.77 -9.89 12.97
N PRO A 53 0.92 -10.48 13.83
CA PRO A 53 -0.26 -9.79 14.35
C PRO A 53 0.14 -8.49 15.06
N TRP A 54 -0.70 -7.46 14.94
CA TRP A 54 -0.45 -6.17 15.61
C TRP A 54 -0.26 -6.32 17.12
N ARG A 55 -1.00 -7.24 17.76
CA ARG A 55 -0.92 -7.49 19.20
C ARG A 55 0.44 -8.04 19.66
N ASP A 56 1.19 -8.64 18.74
CA ASP A 56 2.48 -9.27 19.02
C ASP A 56 3.66 -8.34 18.68
N LEU A 57 3.38 -7.09 18.34
CA LEU A 57 4.40 -6.10 18.06
C LEU A 57 5.29 -5.88 19.30
N PRO A 58 6.62 -5.98 19.19
CA PRO A 58 7.52 -5.82 20.34
C PRO A 58 7.36 -4.47 21.04
N ARG A 59 6.74 -4.47 22.23
CA ARG A 59 6.34 -3.27 22.96
C ARG A 59 7.53 -2.43 23.42
N GLU A 60 8.61 -3.08 23.81
CA GLU A 60 9.83 -2.40 24.26
C GLU A 60 10.42 -1.54 23.12
N GLN A 61 10.47 -2.08 21.90
CA GLN A 61 11.06 -1.39 20.76
C GLN A 61 10.10 -0.36 20.16
N PHE A 62 8.83 -0.67 19.97
CA PHE A 62 7.90 0.17 19.18
C PHE A 62 6.82 0.89 20.00
N GLY A 63 6.69 0.56 21.29
CA GLY A 63 5.66 1.10 22.17
C GLY A 63 4.33 0.34 22.05
N PRO A 64 3.23 0.90 22.58
CA PRO A 64 1.92 0.26 22.52
C PRO A 64 1.46 0.04 21.08
N TRP A 65 1.12 -1.20 20.73
CA TRP A 65 0.69 -1.56 19.37
C TRP A 65 -0.53 -0.76 18.90
N GLN A 66 -1.42 -0.35 19.81
CA GLN A 66 -2.58 0.47 19.50
C GLN A 66 -2.17 1.83 18.91
N THR A 67 -1.09 2.42 19.42
CA THR A 67 -0.54 3.69 18.92
C THR A 67 -0.01 3.50 17.51
N VAL A 68 0.78 2.45 17.30
CA VAL A 68 1.36 2.12 15.98
C VAL A 68 0.25 1.87 14.95
N TRP A 69 -0.75 1.06 15.31
CA TRP A 69 -1.90 0.76 14.45
C TRP A 69 -2.72 2.01 14.11
N LYS A 70 -3.10 2.82 15.12
CA LYS A 70 -3.89 4.05 14.90
C LYS A 70 -3.16 5.03 13.98
N ARG A 71 -1.83 5.13 14.14
CA ARG A 71 -1.00 6.00 13.31
C ARG A 71 -0.85 5.48 11.89
N HIS A 72 -0.61 4.18 11.72
CA HIS A 72 -0.65 3.53 10.40
C HIS A 72 -1.97 3.79 9.68
N ARG A 73 -3.10 3.57 10.35
CA ARG A 73 -4.44 3.78 9.78
C ARG A 73 -4.66 5.24 9.40
N ARG A 74 -4.26 6.18 10.26
CA ARG A 74 -4.34 7.62 9.94
C ARG A 74 -3.54 7.95 8.68
N TYR A 75 -2.28 7.52 8.62
CA TYR A 75 -1.41 7.80 7.47
C TYR A 75 -1.88 7.16 6.16
N ALA A 76 -2.60 6.04 6.25
CA ALA A 76 -3.25 5.42 5.10
C ALA A 76 -4.51 6.16 4.64
N GLY A 77 -5.29 6.73 5.58
CA GLY A 77 -6.52 7.43 5.26
C GLY A 77 -6.33 8.91 4.85
N ASP A 78 -5.28 9.57 5.34
CA ASP A 78 -5.00 10.99 5.07
C ASP A 78 -4.01 11.24 3.92
N GLY A 79 -3.61 10.20 3.20
CA GLY A 79 -2.69 10.28 2.07
C GLY A 79 -1.22 10.55 2.45
N THR A 80 -0.84 10.41 3.73
CA THR A 80 0.57 10.54 4.13
C THR A 80 1.47 9.56 3.39
N TRP A 81 1.05 8.30 3.26
CA TRP A 81 1.85 7.32 2.52
C TRP A 81 1.95 7.63 1.03
N ASP A 82 0.89 8.18 0.43
CA ASP A 82 0.90 8.59 -0.99
C ASP A 82 1.88 9.74 -1.21
N ARG A 83 1.91 10.74 -0.31
CA ARG A 83 2.89 11.83 -0.34
C ARG A 83 4.33 11.31 -0.19
N VAL A 84 4.56 10.38 0.73
CA VAL A 84 5.87 9.74 0.92
C VAL A 84 6.31 9.01 -0.36
N LEU A 85 5.43 8.20 -0.95
CA LEU A 85 5.72 7.48 -2.18
C LEU A 85 6.01 8.46 -3.34
N THR A 86 5.17 9.49 -3.49
CA THR A 86 5.29 10.52 -4.53
C THR A 86 6.66 11.22 -4.45
N GLN A 87 7.07 11.66 -3.26
CA GLN A 87 8.37 12.31 -3.06
C GLN A 87 9.53 11.38 -3.40
N ILE A 88 9.48 10.12 -2.94
CA ILE A 88 10.54 9.14 -3.20
C ILE A 88 10.64 8.84 -4.71
N LEU A 89 9.51 8.78 -5.43
CA LEU A 89 9.50 8.62 -6.88
C LEU A 89 10.07 9.83 -7.60
N ALA A 90 9.71 11.06 -7.20
CA ALA A 90 10.26 12.27 -7.79
C ALA A 90 11.79 12.37 -7.62
N GLU A 91 12.31 12.01 -6.44
CA GLU A 91 13.75 11.93 -6.19
C GLU A 91 14.43 10.84 -7.03
N ALA A 92 13.76 9.70 -7.21
CA ALA A 92 14.27 8.60 -8.02
C ALA A 92 14.33 8.98 -9.51
N ASP A 93 13.33 9.71 -10.02
CA ASP A 93 13.30 10.20 -11.40
C ASP A 93 14.38 11.25 -11.65
N THR A 94 14.48 12.25 -10.76
CA THR A 94 15.51 13.30 -10.82
C THR A 94 16.92 12.69 -10.82
N ALA A 95 17.12 11.59 -10.09
CA ALA A 95 18.39 10.88 -10.06
C ALA A 95 18.62 9.92 -11.25
N GLY A 96 17.73 9.90 -12.26
CA GLY A 96 17.80 9.03 -13.42
C GLY A 96 17.62 7.56 -13.11
N LYS A 97 16.97 7.24 -11.99
CA LYS A 97 16.86 5.86 -11.51
C LYS A 97 15.53 5.20 -11.86
N ILE A 98 14.55 5.94 -12.39
CA ILE A 98 13.31 5.36 -12.92
C ILE A 98 13.56 4.98 -14.37
N ASP A 99 13.34 3.71 -14.67
CA ASP A 99 13.25 3.23 -16.05
C ASP A 99 11.77 3.24 -16.44
N TRP A 100 11.46 4.01 -17.49
CA TRP A 100 10.12 4.25 -18.00
C TRP A 100 9.63 3.15 -18.97
N ALA A 101 10.40 2.07 -19.15
CA ALA A 101 9.86 0.80 -19.60
C ALA A 101 8.99 0.19 -18.48
N VAL A 102 7.68 0.39 -18.55
CA VAL A 102 6.75 -0.02 -17.49
C VAL A 102 6.18 -1.39 -17.78
N SER A 103 6.29 -2.30 -16.82
CA SER A 103 5.56 -3.56 -16.80
C SER A 103 4.33 -3.48 -15.90
N ILE A 104 3.21 -3.98 -16.38
CA ILE A 104 1.98 -4.12 -15.57
C ILE A 104 1.61 -5.60 -15.51
N ASP A 105 1.46 -6.09 -14.28
CA ASP A 105 0.98 -7.43 -13.97
C ASP A 105 0.13 -7.38 -12.68
N ALA A 106 -0.54 -8.47 -12.36
CA ALA A 106 -1.35 -8.59 -11.17
C ALA A 106 -1.19 -9.95 -10.48
N THR A 107 -1.26 -9.94 -9.16
CA THR A 107 -1.27 -11.15 -8.34
C THR A 107 -2.59 -11.31 -7.59
N ILE A 108 -2.99 -12.56 -7.34
CA ILE A 108 -4.25 -12.89 -6.67
C ILE A 108 -3.96 -13.48 -5.29
N ALA A 109 -4.59 -12.91 -4.26
CA ALA A 109 -4.57 -13.42 -2.91
C ALA A 109 -5.95 -13.96 -2.52
N ARG A 110 -5.97 -15.11 -1.83
CA ARG A 110 -7.19 -15.67 -1.23
C ARG A 110 -7.61 -14.82 -0.05
N ALA A 111 -8.91 -14.58 0.09
CA ALA A 111 -9.44 -14.01 1.32
C ALA A 111 -9.11 -14.96 2.48
N HIS A 112 -8.69 -14.39 3.61
CA HIS A 112 -8.52 -15.15 4.85
C HIS A 112 -9.86 -15.81 5.23
N GLN A 113 -9.84 -16.95 5.92
CA GLN A 113 -11.06 -17.68 6.31
C GLN A 113 -12.06 -16.84 7.11
N HIS A 114 -11.62 -15.79 7.80
CA HIS A 114 -12.51 -14.89 8.54
C HIS A 114 -13.16 -13.81 7.64
N ALA A 115 -12.68 -13.63 6.42
CA ALA A 115 -13.25 -12.74 5.42
C ALA A 115 -14.18 -13.48 4.44
N THR A 116 -14.42 -14.78 4.61
CA THR A 116 -15.29 -15.55 3.70
C THR A 116 -16.77 -15.22 3.84
N ASN A 117 -17.14 -14.53 4.92
CA ASN A 117 -18.52 -14.10 5.19
C ASN A 117 -18.77 -12.65 4.75
N THR A 118 -17.79 -11.99 4.11
CA THR A 118 -17.98 -10.63 3.59
C THR A 118 -19.05 -10.65 2.48
N PRO A 119 -20.14 -9.88 2.61
CA PRO A 119 -21.18 -9.84 1.59
C PRO A 119 -20.61 -9.26 0.29
N PRO A 120 -20.96 -9.81 -0.89
CA PRO A 120 -20.58 -9.21 -2.15
C PRO A 120 -21.20 -7.80 -2.26
N VAL A 121 -20.37 -6.83 -2.69
CA VAL A 121 -20.66 -5.39 -2.91
C VAL A 121 -22.07 -4.98 -2.47
N LEU A 122 -22.18 -4.44 -1.25
CA LEU A 122 -23.44 -3.94 -0.70
C LEU A 122 -24.07 -2.91 -1.64
N SER A 123 -25.17 -3.25 -2.29
CA SER A 123 -26.26 -2.29 -2.39
C SER A 123 -26.95 -2.30 -1.01
N ARG A 124 -26.97 -1.14 -0.34
CA ARG A 124 -27.60 -0.87 0.96
C ARG A 124 -26.78 -1.20 2.22
N THR A 125 -26.29 -0.13 2.84
CA THR A 125 -25.91 -0.08 4.26
C THR A 125 -27.17 0.03 5.11
N HIS A 126 -27.61 -1.07 5.72
CA HIS A 126 -28.51 -1.00 6.88
C HIS A 126 -27.65 -1.03 8.14
N GLY A 127 -27.33 0.15 8.68
CA GLY A 127 -26.53 0.28 9.90
C GLY A 127 -26.44 1.72 10.38
N ALA A 128 -26.42 1.91 11.71
CA ALA A 128 -26.34 3.21 12.38
C ALA A 128 -25.06 4.00 12.05
N GLY A 129 -25.10 5.31 12.26
CA GLY A 129 -24.04 6.27 11.93
C GLY A 129 -22.69 6.09 12.64
N SER A 130 -21.75 6.97 12.30
CA SER A 130 -20.30 6.86 12.59
C SER A 130 -19.90 6.84 14.08
N ASN A 131 -19.02 5.92 14.49
CA ASN A 131 -18.30 5.85 15.78
C ASN A 131 -16.89 5.24 15.56
N HIS A 132 -16.09 4.93 16.59
CA HIS A 132 -14.76 4.28 16.42
C HIS A 132 -14.79 2.88 15.74
N LYS A 133 -16.00 2.34 15.52
CA LYS A 133 -16.41 1.15 14.77
C LYS A 133 -17.17 1.50 13.46
N ASN A 134 -17.43 2.78 13.19
CA ASN A 134 -18.02 3.31 11.96
C ASN A 134 -17.28 4.62 11.59
N LEU A 135 -16.23 4.53 10.77
CA LEU A 135 -15.37 5.66 10.42
C LEU A 135 -16.01 6.57 9.36
N PRO A 136 -15.59 7.85 9.23
CA PRO A 136 -16.17 8.76 8.25
C PRO A 136 -15.76 8.41 6.81
N TRP A 137 -16.72 8.49 5.90
CA TRP A 137 -16.75 8.19 4.46
C TRP A 137 -15.69 8.84 3.53
N HIS A 138 -14.60 9.41 4.04
CA HIS A 138 -13.55 10.02 3.19
C HIS A 138 -12.49 9.02 2.71
N GLU A 139 -12.44 7.81 3.27
CA GLU A 139 -11.80 6.67 2.61
C GLU A 139 -12.79 6.13 1.56
N VAL A 140 -12.48 6.29 0.27
CA VAL A 140 -13.13 5.47 -0.76
C VAL A 140 -12.54 4.07 -0.62
N GLU A 141 -13.04 3.32 0.36
CA GLU A 141 -12.75 1.90 0.46
C GLU A 141 -13.15 1.24 -0.88
N PRO A 142 -12.28 0.43 -1.50
CA PRO A 142 -12.60 -0.17 -2.78
C PRO A 142 -13.93 -0.92 -2.69
N PRO A 143 -14.80 -0.87 -3.71
CA PRO A 143 -16.07 -1.58 -3.69
C PRO A 143 -15.91 -3.04 -3.25
N GLY A 144 -16.70 -3.46 -2.26
CA GLY A 144 -16.60 -4.80 -1.67
C GLY A 144 -15.29 -5.08 -0.94
N HIS A 145 -14.61 -4.07 -0.40
CA HIS A 145 -13.31 -4.17 0.30
C HIS A 145 -12.17 -4.69 -0.58
N GLY A 146 -12.32 -4.62 -1.91
CA GLY A 146 -11.39 -5.26 -2.84
C GLY A 146 -11.48 -6.79 -2.82
N ILE A 147 -12.57 -7.36 -2.31
CA ILE A 147 -12.82 -8.80 -2.30
C ILE A 147 -13.90 -9.12 -3.34
N GLY A 148 -13.70 -10.16 -4.13
CA GLY A 148 -14.68 -10.62 -5.10
C GLY A 148 -14.63 -12.11 -5.39
N ARG A 149 -15.66 -12.62 -6.09
CA ARG A 149 -15.84 -14.06 -6.33
C ARG A 149 -15.09 -14.51 -7.59
N SER A 150 -14.09 -15.36 -7.41
CA SER A 150 -13.38 -16.07 -8.48
C SER A 150 -13.69 -17.58 -8.44
N ARG A 151 -13.17 -18.36 -9.40
CA ARG A 151 -13.30 -19.84 -9.41
C ARG A 151 -12.80 -20.51 -8.12
N GLY A 152 -11.87 -19.87 -7.41
CA GLY A 152 -11.38 -20.36 -6.13
C GLY A 152 -12.30 -20.03 -4.94
N GLY A 153 -13.21 -19.08 -5.07
CA GLY A 153 -13.90 -18.46 -3.94
C GLY A 153 -13.53 -16.99 -3.81
N LEU A 154 -13.63 -16.44 -2.60
CA LEU A 154 -13.37 -15.02 -2.36
C LEU A 154 -11.88 -14.70 -2.45
N THR A 155 -11.54 -13.76 -3.34
CA THR A 155 -10.17 -13.35 -3.65
C THR A 155 -10.06 -11.85 -3.85
N THR A 156 -8.86 -11.34 -3.65
CA THR A 156 -8.42 -10.00 -3.99
C THR A 156 -7.37 -10.10 -5.07
N LYS A 157 -7.36 -9.14 -6.00
CA LYS A 157 -6.31 -8.98 -6.99
C LYS A 157 -5.60 -7.64 -6.79
N ILE A 158 -4.28 -7.70 -6.72
CA ILE A 158 -3.38 -6.56 -6.58
C ILE A 158 -2.70 -6.38 -7.93
N HIS A 159 -3.08 -5.32 -8.63
CA HIS A 159 -2.46 -4.89 -9.87
C HIS A 159 -1.29 -3.98 -9.51
N GLN A 160 -0.16 -4.11 -10.19
CA GLN A 160 1.01 -3.29 -9.93
C GLN A 160 1.67 -2.85 -11.24
N ALA A 161 1.97 -1.56 -11.33
CA ALA A 161 2.87 -1.02 -12.35
C ALA A 161 4.28 -0.92 -11.77
N VAL A 162 5.27 -1.44 -12.49
CA VAL A 162 6.68 -1.38 -12.11
C VAL A 162 7.53 -0.88 -13.27
N GLY A 163 8.50 -0.02 -12.98
CA GLY A 163 9.52 0.35 -13.98
C GLY A 163 10.49 -0.80 -14.24
N GLY A 164 11.34 -0.69 -15.27
CA GLY A 164 12.26 -1.77 -15.70
C GLY A 164 13.24 -2.24 -14.62
N ASN A 165 13.53 -1.39 -13.63
CA ASN A 165 14.34 -1.73 -12.45
C ASN A 165 13.53 -2.37 -11.29
N GLY A 166 12.29 -2.79 -11.54
CA GLY A 166 11.39 -3.42 -10.57
C GLY A 166 10.83 -2.46 -9.50
N ARG A 167 10.91 -1.15 -9.71
CA ARG A 167 10.39 -0.17 -8.74
C ARG A 167 8.89 0.04 -8.93
N PRO A 168 8.08 0.01 -7.84
CA PRO A 168 6.66 0.26 -7.92
C PRO A 168 6.39 1.71 -8.36
N LEU A 169 5.56 1.87 -9.37
CA LEU A 169 5.11 3.17 -9.89
C LEU A 169 3.62 3.43 -9.60
N GLY A 170 2.85 2.37 -9.35
CA GLY A 170 1.43 2.46 -9.04
C GLY A 170 0.87 1.11 -8.60
N MET A 171 -0.24 1.14 -7.86
CA MET A 171 -0.92 -0.06 -7.38
C MET A 171 -2.43 0.17 -7.37
N ILE A 172 -3.20 -0.87 -7.73
CA ILE A 172 -4.65 -0.88 -7.56
C ILE A 172 -5.09 -2.21 -6.96
N VAL A 173 -5.96 -2.15 -5.97
CA VAL A 173 -6.56 -3.33 -5.35
C VAL A 173 -8.00 -3.49 -5.81
N THR A 174 -8.37 -4.69 -6.24
CA THR A 174 -9.71 -5.01 -6.76
C THR A 174 -10.17 -6.39 -6.31
N GLY A 175 -11.46 -6.68 -6.46
CA GLY A 175 -11.96 -8.05 -6.34
C GLY A 175 -11.30 -8.98 -7.37
N GLY A 176 -10.99 -10.21 -6.96
CA GLY A 176 -10.13 -11.10 -7.75
C GLY A 176 -10.67 -11.56 -9.11
N GLN A 177 -11.95 -11.33 -9.39
CA GLN A 177 -12.59 -11.57 -10.69
C GLN A 177 -12.25 -10.52 -11.75
N ARG A 178 -11.70 -9.36 -11.36
CA ARG A 178 -11.31 -8.32 -12.31
C ARG A 178 -10.12 -8.80 -13.13
N ASN A 179 -10.23 -8.70 -14.46
CA ASN A 179 -9.11 -8.95 -15.36
C ASN A 179 -8.24 -7.70 -15.49
N ASP A 180 -7.00 -7.89 -15.91
CA ASP A 180 -5.97 -6.85 -15.87
C ASP A 180 -6.21 -5.82 -16.99
N GLY A 181 -6.75 -6.26 -18.13
CA GLY A 181 -7.15 -5.37 -19.24
C GLY A 181 -8.18 -4.33 -18.82
N ALA A 182 -9.18 -4.73 -18.04
CA ALA A 182 -10.19 -3.82 -17.49
C ALA A 182 -9.61 -2.81 -16.49
N MET A 183 -8.46 -3.11 -15.89
CA MET A 183 -7.79 -2.23 -14.92
C MET A 183 -6.65 -1.42 -15.55
N LEU A 184 -6.30 -1.66 -16.81
CA LEU A 184 -5.16 -1.04 -17.48
C LEU A 184 -5.23 0.49 -17.46
N THR A 185 -6.34 1.08 -17.91
CA THR A 185 -6.50 2.54 -17.92
C THR A 185 -6.41 3.13 -16.52
N GLY A 186 -7.03 2.48 -15.54
CA GLY A 186 -6.94 2.89 -14.14
C GLY A 186 -5.49 2.82 -13.63
N MET A 187 -4.77 1.76 -13.98
CA MET A 187 -3.37 1.57 -13.58
C MET A 187 -2.46 2.63 -14.18
N LEU A 188 -2.64 2.96 -15.46
CA LEU A 188 -1.89 4.03 -16.12
C LEU A 188 -2.13 5.39 -15.44
N ALA A 189 -3.37 5.66 -15.01
CA ALA A 189 -3.69 6.87 -14.26
C ALA A 189 -3.04 6.93 -12.87
N GLN A 190 -2.63 5.79 -12.29
CA GLN A 190 -1.87 5.77 -11.04
C GLN A 190 -0.38 6.06 -11.23
N ILE A 191 0.15 5.94 -12.45
CA ILE A 191 1.56 6.24 -12.74
C ILE A 191 1.69 7.76 -12.81
N HIS A 192 2.13 8.36 -11.70
CA HIS A 192 2.34 9.80 -11.63
C HIS A 192 3.63 10.10 -10.88
N VAL A 193 4.54 10.82 -11.55
CA VAL A 193 5.76 11.37 -10.95
C VAL A 193 5.78 12.87 -11.22
N PRO A 194 5.58 13.72 -10.19
CA PRO A 194 5.58 15.17 -10.37
C PRO A 194 6.90 15.66 -10.97
N GLY A 195 6.81 16.59 -11.93
CA GLY A 195 7.98 17.20 -12.59
C GLY A 195 8.66 16.32 -13.64
N SER A 196 8.18 15.10 -13.89
CA SER A 196 8.76 14.25 -14.92
C SER A 196 8.42 14.75 -16.32
N ALA A 197 9.44 15.07 -17.12
CA ALA A 197 9.29 15.46 -18.52
C ALA A 197 8.88 14.28 -19.44
N VAL A 198 8.90 13.04 -18.93
CA VAL A 198 8.80 11.80 -19.72
C VAL A 198 7.45 11.09 -19.53
N ALA A 199 6.56 11.57 -18.65
CA ALA A 199 5.28 10.91 -18.35
C ALA A 199 4.39 10.68 -19.60
N GLY A 200 4.61 11.41 -20.70
CA GLY A 200 3.92 11.21 -21.98
C GLY A 200 4.52 10.16 -22.93
N HIS A 201 5.70 9.60 -22.63
CA HIS A 201 6.46 8.71 -23.52
C HIS A 201 6.79 7.34 -22.87
N ALA A 202 6.14 7.00 -21.75
CA ALA A 202 6.34 5.71 -21.11
C ALA A 202 5.98 4.55 -22.07
N LEU A 203 6.93 3.67 -22.35
CA LEU A 203 6.70 2.45 -23.12
C LEU A 203 6.12 1.40 -22.17
N VAL A 204 4.82 1.17 -22.27
CA VAL A 204 4.09 0.24 -21.41
C VAL A 204 4.04 -1.13 -22.07
N ARG A 205 4.57 -2.14 -21.38
CA ARG A 205 4.43 -3.55 -21.74
C ARG A 205 3.50 -4.24 -20.75
N MET A 206 2.36 -4.71 -21.23
CA MET A 206 1.46 -5.54 -20.44
C MET A 206 1.92 -6.99 -20.54
N LEU A 207 2.27 -7.59 -19.40
CA LEU A 207 2.57 -9.01 -19.31
C LEU A 207 1.34 -9.70 -18.71
N CYS A 208 0.36 -10.04 -19.55
CA CYS A 208 -0.69 -10.96 -19.13
C CYS A 208 -0.05 -12.35 -19.00
N SER A 209 0.12 -12.84 -17.77
CA SER A 209 0.50 -14.24 -17.56
C SER A 209 -0.51 -15.15 -18.27
N PRO A 210 -0.11 -15.94 -19.30
CA PRO A 210 -0.98 -17.00 -19.78
C PRO A 210 -1.12 -17.97 -18.63
N THR A 211 -2.36 -18.22 -18.21
CA THR A 211 -2.65 -19.37 -17.34
C THR A 211 -2.21 -20.60 -18.12
N ALA A 212 -1.05 -21.15 -17.77
CA ALA A 212 -0.58 -22.38 -18.36
C ALA A 212 -1.64 -23.48 -18.11
N PRO A 213 -2.11 -24.21 -19.12
CA PRO A 213 -3.01 -25.33 -18.89
C PRO A 213 -2.26 -26.36 -18.04
N ILE A 214 -2.88 -26.73 -16.90
CA ILE A 214 -2.47 -27.88 -16.11
C ILE A 214 -2.56 -29.09 -17.06
N ARG A 215 -1.42 -29.63 -17.48
CA ARG A 215 -1.39 -30.91 -18.19
C ARG A 215 -1.85 -31.99 -17.21
N PRO A 216 -2.89 -32.79 -17.51
CA PRO A 216 -3.14 -34.00 -16.76
C PRO A 216 -1.98 -34.98 -16.99
N ALA A 217 -1.66 -35.72 -15.92
CA ALA A 217 -0.66 -36.78 -15.90
C ALA A 217 -1.03 -37.93 -16.84
#